data_AF-A0A946FAB5-F1
#
_entry.id   AF-A0A946FAB5-F1
#
_cell.length_a   1.000
_cell.length_b   1.000
_cell.length_c   1.000
_cell.angle_alpha   90.00
_cell.angle_beta   90.00
_cell.angle_gamma   90.00
#
_symmetry.space_group_name_H-M   'P 1'
#
loop_
_entity.id
_entity.type
_entity.pdbx_description
1 polymer ?
#
loop_
_entity_poly.entity_id
_entity_poly.type
_entity_poly.pdbx_seq_one_letter_code
_entity_poly.pdbx_strand_id
1 'polypeptide(L)'
;MDGPHDLGGMHGFGPVVREENEPNFHADWERRAFGIEFFTGSRIGSNGDKGRHSIERLPADVYLSASYYEKWMLALQTRLEETGTLTRGQIAARMAEIAAKGPDHG
;
A
#
# COMPACT_ATOMS: atom_id res chain seq x y z
N MET A 1 -2.65 13.82 12.43
CA MET A 1 -2.59 15.07 11.63
C MET A 1 -3.87 15.14 10.83
N ASP A 2 -4.38 16.33 10.56
CA ASP A 2 -5.58 16.50 9.74
C ASP A 2 -5.25 16.10 8.29
N GLY A 3 -5.69 14.92 7.89
CA GLY A 3 -5.30 14.30 6.62
C GLY A 3 -6.43 13.50 6.00
N PRO A 4 -6.26 12.99 4.77
CA PRO A 4 -7.35 12.38 3.98
C PRO A 4 -7.94 11.10 4.59
N HIS A 5 -7.29 10.54 5.62
CA HIS A 5 -7.76 9.37 6.36
C HIS A 5 -8.80 9.71 7.43
N ASP A 6 -8.84 10.95 7.90
CA ASP A 6 -9.76 11.38 8.96
C ASP A 6 -11.12 11.75 8.34
N LEU A 7 -11.83 10.72 7.91
CA LEU A 7 -13.13 10.85 7.24
C LEU A 7 -14.30 10.97 8.23
N GLY A 8 -14.02 11.03 9.54
CA GLY A 8 -15.03 11.10 10.59
C GLY A 8 -15.89 12.35 10.48
N GLY A 9 -17.20 12.16 10.25
CA GLY A 9 -18.15 13.28 10.14
C GLY A 9 -18.19 13.95 8.76
N MET A 10 -17.48 13.43 7.76
CA MET A 10 -17.59 13.92 6.38
C MET A 10 -18.87 13.41 5.70
N HIS A 11 -19.39 14.21 4.77
CA HIS A 11 -20.55 13.86 3.95
C HIS A 11 -20.14 13.68 2.47
N GLY A 12 -21.01 13.08 1.65
CA GLY A 12 -20.83 13.01 0.19
C GLY A 12 -20.30 11.69 -0.38
N PHE A 13 -20.09 10.66 0.44
CA PHE A 13 -19.56 9.35 0.00
C PHE A 13 -20.61 8.37 -0.55
N GLY A 14 -21.90 8.71 -0.44
CA GLY A 14 -22.98 7.79 -0.79
C GLY A 14 -23.16 6.64 0.21
N PRO A 15 -24.04 5.67 -0.11
CA PRO A 15 -24.28 4.52 0.75
C PRO A 15 -23.11 3.53 0.73
N VAL A 16 -22.93 2.81 1.85
CA VAL A 16 -21.96 1.70 1.92
C VAL A 16 -22.46 0.54 1.06
N VAL A 17 -21.65 0.14 0.08
CA VAL A 17 -21.88 -1.07 -0.72
C VAL A 17 -21.10 -2.22 -0.10
N ARG A 18 -21.79 -3.30 0.30
CA ARG A 18 -21.18 -4.49 0.89
C ARG A 18 -21.24 -5.64 -0.09
N GLU A 19 -20.13 -6.33 -0.28
CA GLU A 19 -20.07 -7.58 -1.04
C GLU A 19 -20.54 -8.75 -0.15
N GLU A 20 -21.37 -9.64 -0.71
CA GLU A 20 -21.77 -10.87 -0.03
C GLU A 20 -20.62 -11.88 -0.09
N ASN A 21 -20.24 -12.46 1.06
CA ASN A 21 -19.10 -13.39 1.17
C ASN A 21 -17.75 -12.81 0.68
N GLU A 22 -17.52 -11.52 0.94
CA GLU A 22 -16.28 -10.83 0.57
C GLU A 22 -15.03 -11.63 1.00
N PRO A 23 -14.13 -11.96 0.06
CA PRO A 23 -12.89 -12.66 0.40
C PRO A 23 -11.93 -11.70 1.13
N ASN A 24 -11.05 -12.25 1.97
CA ASN A 24 -10.00 -11.44 2.60
C ASN A 24 -9.01 -10.83 1.58
N PHE A 25 -8.88 -11.46 0.40
CA PHE A 25 -8.03 -11.02 -0.69
C PHE A 25 -8.78 -11.22 -2.01
N HIS A 26 -9.01 -10.15 -2.76
CA HIS A 26 -9.64 -10.13 -4.08
C HIS A 26 -8.69 -10.56 -5.19
N ALA A 27 -7.37 -10.44 -4.97
CA ALA A 27 -6.36 -10.87 -5.92
C ALA A 27 -5.14 -11.51 -5.24
N ASP A 28 -4.45 -12.41 -5.94
CA ASP A 28 -3.29 -13.14 -5.41
C ASP A 28 -2.16 -12.22 -4.93
N TRP A 29 -2.01 -11.05 -5.54
CA TRP A 29 -0.98 -10.08 -5.17
C TRP A 29 -1.25 -9.46 -3.80
N GLU A 30 -2.50 -9.37 -3.36
CA GLU A 30 -2.87 -8.77 -2.07
C GLU A 30 -2.39 -9.62 -0.90
N ARG A 31 -2.50 -10.95 -1.03
CA ARG A 31 -1.90 -11.91 -0.08
C ARG A 31 -0.38 -11.73 0.01
N ARG A 32 0.27 -11.48 -1.14
CA ARG A 32 1.72 -11.21 -1.18
C ARG A 32 2.05 -9.86 -0.53
N ALA A 33 1.28 -8.81 -0.82
CA ALA A 33 1.44 -7.47 -0.25
C ALA A 33 1.34 -7.50 1.28
N PHE A 34 0.37 -8.24 1.82
CA PHE A 34 0.26 -8.49 3.26
C PHE A 34 1.54 -9.12 3.83
N GLY A 35 2.01 -10.23 3.24
CA GLY A 35 3.22 -10.89 3.71
C GLY A 35 4.48 -10.00 3.61
N ILE A 36 4.60 -9.23 2.53
CA ILE A 36 5.70 -8.30 2.30
C ILE A 36 5.71 -7.18 3.34
N GLU A 37 4.55 -6.58 3.65
CA GLU A 37 4.44 -5.53 4.69
C GLU A 37 4.92 -6.05 6.05
N PHE A 38 4.41 -7.21 6.49
CA PHE A 38 4.77 -7.75 7.79
C PHE A 38 6.26 -8.10 7.88
N PHE A 39 6.77 -8.81 6.88
CA PHE A 39 8.16 -9.24 6.88
C PHE A 39 9.11 -8.05 6.78
N THR A 40 8.89 -7.17 5.79
CA THR A 40 9.76 -6.02 5.55
C THR A 40 9.65 -4.99 6.65
N GLY A 41 8.43 -4.72 7.14
CA GLY A 41 8.19 -3.83 8.27
C GLY A 41 9.00 -4.23 9.50
N SER A 42 9.05 -5.53 9.83
CA SER A 42 9.85 -6.04 10.95
C SER A 42 11.36 -5.81 10.75
N ARG A 43 11.85 -5.90 9.50
CA ARG A 43 13.27 -5.73 9.14
C ARG A 43 13.74 -4.28 9.20
N ILE A 44 12.86 -3.33 8.90
CA ILE A 44 13.20 -1.89 8.90
C ILE A 44 12.82 -1.19 10.21
N GLY A 45 12.52 -1.94 11.28
CA GLY A 45 12.13 -1.37 12.58
C GLY A 45 10.79 -0.61 12.53
N SER A 46 9.90 -1.00 11.62
CA SER A 46 8.53 -0.49 11.56
C SER A 46 7.62 -1.23 12.55
N ASN A 47 6.55 -0.56 12.96
CA ASN A 47 5.43 -1.13 13.72
C ASN A 47 4.10 -0.64 13.11
N GLY A 48 2.98 -1.00 13.74
CA GLY A 48 1.65 -0.60 13.28
C GLY A 48 1.47 0.92 13.21
N ASP A 49 2.01 1.67 14.17
CA ASP A 49 1.86 3.13 14.22
C ASP A 49 2.63 3.81 13.08
N LYS A 50 3.88 3.39 12.82
CA LYS A 50 4.66 3.88 11.68
C LYS A 50 4.03 3.51 10.34
N GLY A 51 3.39 2.34 10.27
CA GLY A 51 2.63 1.91 9.10
C GLY A 51 1.42 2.81 8.83
N ARG A 52 0.57 3.01 9.84
CA ARG A 52 -0.59 3.93 9.75
C ARG A 52 -0.13 5.33 9.38
N HIS A 53 0.85 5.87 10.09
CA HIS A 53 1.37 7.20 9.81
C HIS A 53 1.89 7.37 8.38
N SER A 54 2.44 6.33 7.77
CA SER A 54 2.89 6.39 6.37
C SER A 54 1.74 6.35 5.37
N ILE A 55 0.65 5.66 5.69
CA ILE A 55 -0.60 5.70 4.91
C ILE A 55 -1.27 7.07 5.02
N GLU A 56 -1.29 7.66 6.21
CA GLU A 56 -1.88 8.99 6.48
C GLU A 56 -1.21 10.12 5.69
N ARG A 57 0.05 9.92 5.26
CA ARG A 57 0.84 10.86 4.48
C ARG A 57 0.71 10.68 2.95
N LEU A 58 -0.11 9.74 2.49
CA LEU A 58 -0.40 9.63 1.06
C LEU A 58 -1.09 10.90 0.55
N PRO A 59 -0.82 11.34 -0.70
CA PRO A 59 -1.59 12.39 -1.36
C PRO A 59 -3.09 12.08 -1.30
N ALA A 60 -3.93 13.09 -1.10
CA ALA A 60 -5.36 12.90 -0.82
C ALA A 60 -6.10 12.18 -1.96
N ASP A 61 -5.77 12.50 -3.21
CA ASP A 61 -6.28 11.83 -4.41
C ASP A 61 -5.89 10.35 -4.41
N VAL A 62 -4.63 10.04 -4.14
CA VAL A 62 -4.12 8.65 -4.06
C VAL A 62 -4.77 7.90 -2.90
N TYR A 63 -4.93 8.52 -1.73
CA TYR A 63 -5.59 7.90 -0.58
C TYR A 63 -7.05 7.55 -0.89
N LEU A 64 -7.77 8.40 -1.62
CA LEU A 64 -9.18 8.15 -1.93
C LEU A 64 -9.37 7.16 -3.08
N SER A 65 -8.41 7.08 -4.02
CA SER A 65 -8.54 6.21 -5.20
C SER A 65 -7.87 4.84 -5.07
N ALA A 66 -6.81 4.72 -4.25
CA ALA A 66 -6.08 3.46 -4.12
C ALA A 66 -6.88 2.41 -3.33
N SER A 67 -6.81 1.16 -3.78
CA SER A 67 -7.32 0.01 -3.05
C SER A 67 -6.61 -0.17 -1.71
N TYR A 68 -7.21 -1.00 -0.84
CA TYR A 68 -6.74 -1.18 0.53
C TYR A 68 -5.27 -1.63 0.59
N TYR A 69 -4.90 -2.67 -0.16
CA TYR A 69 -3.53 -3.19 -0.18
C TYR A 69 -2.56 -2.36 -1.03
N GLU A 70 -3.06 -1.55 -1.98
CA GLU A 70 -2.20 -0.58 -2.68
C GLU A 70 -1.68 0.49 -1.72
N LYS A 71 -2.53 1.00 -0.82
CA LYS A 71 -2.11 1.97 0.22
C LYS A 71 -0.96 1.43 1.07
N TRP A 72 -1.02 0.15 1.42
CA TRP A 72 0.02 -0.53 2.19
C TRP A 72 1.34 -0.55 1.42
N MET A 73 1.31 -0.93 0.15
CA MET A 73 2.52 -0.98 -0.68
C MET A 73 3.11 0.40 -0.94
N LEU A 74 2.29 1.43 -1.18
CA LEU A 74 2.75 2.80 -1.32
C LEU A 74 3.40 3.32 -0.03
N ALA A 75 2.77 3.06 1.13
CA ALA A 75 3.30 3.44 2.43
C ALA A 75 4.58 2.67 2.81
N LEU A 76 4.71 1.40 2.41
CA LEU A 76 5.94 0.63 2.59
C LEU A 76 7.09 1.18 1.74
N GLN A 77 6.84 1.53 0.47
CA GLN A 77 7.85 2.12 -0.40
C GLN A 77 8.41 3.42 0.19
N THR A 78 7.54 4.29 0.72
CA THR A 78 7.98 5.50 1.43
C THR A 78 8.87 5.17 2.63
N ARG A 79 8.48 4.22 3.48
CA ARG A 79 9.30 3.82 4.64
C ARG A 79 10.63 3.20 4.25
N LEU A 80 10.66 2.38 3.20
CA LEU A 80 11.88 1.79 2.67
C LEU A 80 12.89 2.84 2.20
N GLU A 81 12.39 3.92 1.61
CA GLU A 81 13.20 5.06 1.18
C GLU A 81 13.69 5.87 2.37
N GLU A 82 12.82 6.15 3.35
CA GLU A 82 13.16 6.87 4.59
C GLU A 82 14.21 6.14 5.44
N THR A 83 14.20 4.81 5.44
CA THR A 83 15.21 4.00 6.15
C THR A 83 16.46 3.75 5.32
N GLY A 84 16.53 4.24 4.07
CA GLY A 84 17.65 4.01 3.16
C GLY A 84 17.80 2.56 2.70
N THR A 85 16.75 1.74 2.85
CA THR A 85 16.76 0.31 2.48
C THR A 85 16.60 0.12 0.98
N LEU A 86 15.65 0.83 0.36
CA LEU A 86 15.43 0.86 -1.08
C LEU A 86 14.93 2.24 -1.50
N THR A 87 15.38 2.73 -2.64
CA THR A 87 14.86 3.97 -3.23
C THR A 87 13.74 3.69 -4.22
N ARG A 88 12.89 4.70 -4.48
CA ARG A 88 11.87 4.61 -5.56
C ARG A 88 12.50 4.30 -6.91
N GLY A 89 13.69 4.84 -7.18
CA GLY A 89 14.43 4.59 -8.42
C GLY A 89 14.83 3.12 -8.59
N GLN A 90 15.27 2.46 -7.51
CA GLN A 90 15.61 1.03 -7.54
C GLN A 90 14.37 0.16 -7.80
N ILE A 91 13.24 0.49 -7.17
CA ILE A 91 11.97 -0.20 -7.41
C ILE A 91 11.52 -0.01 -8.86
N ALA A 92 11.54 1.22 -9.37
CA ALA A 92 11.15 1.52 -10.74
C ALA A 92 12.02 0.80 -11.78
N ALA A 93 13.35 0.80 -11.57
CA ALA A 93 14.27 0.06 -12.43
C ALA A 93 13.95 -1.44 -12.45
N ARG A 94 13.70 -2.03 -11.28
CA ARG A 94 13.33 -3.46 -11.19
C ARG A 94 12.00 -3.76 -11.87
N MET A 95 11.00 -2.89 -11.72
CA MET A 95 9.72 -3.05 -12.41
C MET A 95 9.87 -2.98 -13.93
N ALA A 96 10.70 -2.08 -14.43
CA ALA A 96 11.02 -1.98 -15.86
C ALA A 96 11.71 -3.24 -16.38
N GLU A 97 12.67 -3.81 -15.63
CA GLU A 97 13.30 -5.09 -15.97
C GLU A 97 12.30 -6.25 -16.03
N ILE A 98 11.38 -6.33 -15.07
CA ILE A 98 10.34 -7.37 -15.04
C ILE A 98 9.40 -7.21 -16.24
N ALA A 99 8.95 -5.99 -16.53
CA ALA A 99 8.10 -5.72 -17.68
C ALA A 99 8.77 -6.07 -19.01
N ALA A 100 10.07 -5.79 -19.15
CA ALA A 100 10.84 -6.09 -20.35
C ALA A 100 11.04 -7.60 -20.59
N LYS A 101 11.04 -8.42 -19.54
CA LYS A 101 11.19 -9.88 -19.65
C LYS A 101 9.90 -10.59 -20.08
N GLY A 102 8.76 -9.89 -20.09
CA GLY A 102 7.45 -10.50 -20.33
C GLY A 102 6.95 -11.29 -19.12
N PRO A 103 5.68 -11.74 -19.11
CA PRO A 103 5.15 -12.54 -18.02
C PRO A 103 5.94 -13.84 -17.89
N ASP A 104 6.48 -14.09 -16.70
CA ASP A 104 7.04 -15.39 -16.35
C ASP A 104 5.86 -16.38 -16.33
N HIS A 105 5.80 -17.27 -17.32
CA HIS A 105 4.85 -18.38 -17.34
C HIS A 105 5.33 -19.46 -16.35
N GLY A 106 5.24 -19.14 -15.06
CA GLY A 106 5.36 -20.10 -13.97
C GLY A 106 4.06 -20.82 -13.71
#